data_AF-A0A243W8H3-F1
#
_entry.id   AF-A0A243W8H3-F1
#
_cell.length_a   1.000
_cell.length_b   1.000
_cell.length_c   1.000
_cell.angle_alpha   90.00
_cell.angle_beta   90.00
_cell.angle_gamma   90.00
#
_symmetry.space_group_name_H-M   'P 1'
#
loop_
_entity.id
_entity.type
_entity.pdbx_description
1 polymer ?
#
loop_
_entity_poly.entity_id
_entity_poly.type
_entity_poly.pdbx_seq_one_letter_code
_entity_poly.pdbx_strand_id
1 'polypeptide(L)'
;MVSKYFTPFPPDLAPEELEARQQRQRQAEWGIAVARLGGGEPSAYVLADLQRYIDGELTLDEVAELTNRPNALSPAYQAMVTRAKLSS
;
A
#
# COMPACT_ATOMS: atom_id res chain seq x y z
N MET A 1 9.40 -0.06 -13.07
CA MET A 1 8.12 0.35 -13.67
C MET A 1 7.63 1.55 -12.87
N VAL A 2 7.29 2.67 -13.52
CA VAL A 2 6.78 3.85 -12.79
C VAL A 2 5.36 3.56 -12.33
N SER A 3 5.08 3.70 -11.03
CA SER A 3 3.72 3.49 -10.53
C SER A 3 2.78 4.54 -11.11
N LYS A 4 1.52 4.15 -11.36
CA LYS A 4 0.46 5.12 -11.71
C LYS A 4 0.02 5.95 -10.50
N TYR A 5 0.18 5.43 -9.28
CA TYR A 5 -0.41 6.02 -8.07
C TYR A 5 0.62 6.59 -7.10
N PHE A 6 1.85 6.06 -7.12
CA PHE A 6 2.87 6.35 -6.12
C PHE A 6 4.03 7.15 -6.67
N THR A 7 4.70 7.88 -5.79
CA THR A 7 5.88 8.65 -6.16
C THR A 7 7.04 7.71 -6.48
N PRO A 8 7.93 8.09 -7.42
CA PRO A 8 9.14 7.32 -7.70
C PRO A 8 10.01 7.18 -6.46
N PHE A 9 10.74 6.06 -6.36
CA PHE A 9 11.71 5.87 -5.30
C PHE A 9 12.87 6.86 -5.41
N PRO A 10 13.42 7.35 -4.28
CA PRO A 10 14.67 8.10 -4.28
C PRO A 10 15.79 7.28 -4.94
N PRO A 11 16.63 7.89 -5.79
CA PRO A 11 17.70 7.18 -6.49
C PRO A 11 18.82 6.69 -5.57
N ASP A 12 18.96 7.30 -4.38
CA ASP A 12 20.06 7.06 -3.45
C ASP A 12 19.71 6.04 -2.34
N LEU A 13 18.63 5.26 -2.52
CA LEU A 13 18.28 4.21 -1.55
C LEU A 13 19.31 3.08 -1.55
N ALA A 14 19.62 2.59 -0.35
CA ALA A 14 20.38 1.35 -0.19
C ALA A 14 19.62 0.18 -0.86
N PRO A 15 20.33 -0.83 -1.41
CA PRO A 15 19.68 -1.94 -2.12
C PRO A 15 18.63 -2.68 -1.30
N GLU A 16 18.90 -2.92 -0.02
CA GLU A 16 17.97 -3.62 0.90
C GLU A 16 16.68 -2.81 1.13
N GLU A 17 16.82 -1.50 1.32
CA GLU A 17 15.67 -0.60 1.47
C GLU A 17 14.88 -0.50 0.16
N LEU A 18 15.57 -0.45 -0.99
CA LEU A 18 14.93 -0.43 -2.30
C LEU A 18 14.11 -1.71 -2.56
N GLU A 19 14.62 -2.89 -2.19
CA GLU A 19 13.87 -4.14 -2.29
C GLU A 19 12.65 -4.16 -1.36
N ALA A 20 12.80 -3.69 -0.12
CA ALA A 20 11.71 -3.58 0.83
C ALA A 20 10.60 -2.65 0.31
N ARG A 21 10.95 -1.45 -0.18
CA ARG A 21 9.98 -0.51 -0.76
C ARG A 21 9.30 -1.06 -2.01
N GLN A 22 10.03 -1.75 -2.88
CA GLN A 22 9.45 -2.42 -4.03
C GLN A 22 8.43 -3.50 -3.63
N GLN A 23 8.74 -4.28 -2.59
CA GLN A 23 7.80 -5.28 -2.07
C GLN A 23 6.53 -4.63 -1.51
N ARG A 24 6.68 -3.57 -0.70
CA ARG A 24 5.55 -2.81 -0.16
C ARG A 24 4.70 -2.18 -1.28
N GLN A 25 5.33 -1.62 -2.31
CA GLN A 25 4.62 -1.05 -3.46
C GLN A 25 3.82 -2.12 -4.20
N ARG A 26 4.39 -3.31 -4.46
CA ARG A 26 3.64 -4.41 -5.08
C ARG A 26 2.40 -4.81 -4.28
N GLN A 27 2.51 -4.84 -2.96
CA GLN A 27 1.38 -5.14 -2.08
C GLN A 27 0.30 -4.04 -2.16
N ALA A 28 0.72 -2.76 -2.11
CA ALA A 28 -0.19 -1.62 -2.21
C ALA A 28 -0.92 -1.57 -3.56
N GLU A 29 -0.21 -1.78 -4.67
CA GLU A 29 -0.79 -1.82 -6.01
C GLU A 29 -1.78 -2.98 -6.18
N TRP A 30 -1.49 -4.14 -5.57
CA TRP A 30 -2.43 -5.25 -5.54
C TRP A 30 -3.71 -4.90 -4.79
N GLY A 31 -3.59 -4.25 -3.62
CA GLY A 31 -4.74 -3.78 -2.86
C GLY A 31 -5.63 -2.83 -3.66
N ILE A 32 -5.02 -1.86 -4.36
CA ILE A 32 -5.73 -0.93 -5.25
C ILE A 32 -6.43 -1.69 -6.39
N ALA A 33 -5.75 -2.64 -7.04
CA ALA A 33 -6.32 -3.41 -8.14
C ALA A 33 -7.58 -4.18 -7.69
N VAL A 34 -7.53 -4.83 -6.53
CA VAL A 34 -8.67 -5.56 -5.96
C VAL A 34 -9.82 -4.62 -5.60
N ALA A 35 -9.54 -3.46 -4.99
CA ALA A 35 -10.56 -2.47 -4.68
C ALA A 35 -11.29 -1.98 -5.94
N ARG A 36 -10.54 -1.73 -7.03
CA ARG A 36 -11.09 -1.30 -8.31
C ARG A 36 -11.95 -2.36 -8.98
N LEU A 37 -11.59 -3.65 -8.85
CA LEU A 37 -12.44 -4.75 -9.34
C LEU A 37 -13.80 -4.80 -8.61
N GLY A 38 -13.83 -4.41 -7.33
CA GLY A 38 -15.06 -4.24 -6.55
C GLY A 38 -15.83 -2.95 -6.83
N GLY A 39 -15.39 -2.12 -7.78
CA GLY A 39 -16.02 -0.84 -8.13
C GLY A 39 -15.62 0.35 -7.24
N GLY A 40 -14.68 0.16 -6.31
CA GLY A 40 -14.17 1.23 -5.46
C GLY A 40 -12.89 1.85 -6.01
N GLU A 41 -12.91 3.13 -6.39
CA GLU A 41 -11.67 3.88 -6.59
C GLU A 41 -11.05 4.24 -5.23
N PRO A 42 -9.72 4.08 -5.06
CA PRO A 42 -9.05 4.48 -3.84
C PRO A 42 -9.14 6.01 -3.69
N SER A 43 -9.54 6.48 -2.50
CA SER A 43 -9.54 7.91 -2.20
C SER A 43 -8.11 8.45 -2.06
N ALA A 44 -7.95 9.76 -2.15
CA ALA A 44 -6.64 10.40 -1.95
C ALA A 44 -6.03 10.08 -0.57
N TYR A 45 -6.85 9.96 0.47
CA TYR A 45 -6.39 9.55 1.80
C TYR A 45 -5.80 8.13 1.79
N VAL A 46 -6.43 7.21 1.06
CA VAL A 46 -5.93 5.84 0.91
C VAL A 46 -4.60 5.81 0.19
N LEU A 47 -4.47 6.57 -0.91
CA LEU A 47 -3.21 6.66 -1.63
C LEU A 47 -2.10 7.25 -0.77
N ALA A 48 -2.40 8.25 0.05
CA ALA A 48 -1.44 8.86 0.97
C ALA A 48 -0.95 7.87 2.04
N ASP A 49 -1.85 7.10 2.67
CA ASP A 49 -1.44 6.09 3.66
C ASP A 49 -0.65 4.95 3.02
N LEU A 50 -1.02 4.53 1.81
CA LEU A 50 -0.27 3.51 1.07
C LEU A 50 1.12 4.02 0.67
N GLN A 51 1.27 5.30 0.33
CA GLN A 51 2.58 5.92 0.11
C GLN A 51 3.44 5.88 1.38
N ARG A 52 2.87 6.26 2.53
CA ARG A 52 3.55 6.18 3.83
C ARG A 52 3.96 4.76 4.20
N TYR A 53 3.13 3.76 3.89
CA TYR A 53 3.49 2.35 4.01
C TYR A 53 4.67 1.98 3.12
N ILE A 54 4.66 2.38 1.85
CA ILE A 54 5.77 2.15 0.90
C ILE A 54 7.07 2.74 1.44
N ASP A 55 7.01 3.97 1.94
CA ASP A 55 8.15 4.70 2.48
C ASP A 55 8.64 4.16 3.84
N GLY A 56 7.91 3.22 4.44
CA GLY A 56 8.25 2.61 5.72
C GLY A 56 7.83 3.43 6.94
N GLU A 57 7.07 4.51 6.75
CA GLU A 57 6.50 5.33 7.83
C GLU A 57 5.28 4.69 8.49
N LEU A 58 4.64 3.74 7.79
CA LEU A 58 3.60 2.88 8.35
C LEU A 58 4.04 1.43 8.21
N THR A 59 3.81 0.67 9.26
CA THR A 59 3.94 -0.78 9.27
C THR A 59 2.69 -1.46 8.74
N LEU A 60 2.80 -2.74 8.38
CA LEU A 60 1.65 -3.51 7.90
C LEU A 60 0.54 -3.61 8.96
N ASP A 61 0.92 -3.72 10.24
CA ASP A 61 -0.02 -3.78 11.36
C ASP A 61 -0.75 -2.45 11.56
N GLU A 62 -0.04 -1.32 11.46
CA GLU A 62 -0.68 0.00 11.50
C GLU A 62 -1.65 0.21 10.33
N VAL A 63 -1.32 -0.28 9.13
CA VAL A 63 -2.27 -0.26 7.99
C VAL A 63 -3.47 -1.17 8.26
N ALA A 64 -3.27 -2.30 8.93
CA ALA A 64 -4.39 -3.16 9.34
C ALA A 64 -5.31 -2.46 10.34
N GLU A 65 -4.77 -1.67 11.27
CA GLU A 65 -5.58 -0.86 12.19
C GLU A 65 -6.39 0.22 11.48
N LEU A 66 -5.89 0.78 10.37
CA LEU A 66 -6.65 1.75 9.56
C LEU A 66 -7.95 1.14 9.01
N THR A 67 -7.98 -0.17 8.73
CA THR A 67 -9.21 -0.85 8.25
C THR A 67 -10.36 -0.80 9.25
N ASN A 68 -10.07 -0.61 10.54
CA ASN A 68 -11.06 -0.54 11.61
C ASN A 68 -11.59 0.89 11.85
N ARG A 69 -11.04 1.91 11.17
CA ARG A 69 -11.50 3.29 11.32
C ARG A 69 -12.73 3.53 10.42
N PRO A 70 -13.83 4.12 10.95
CA PRO A 70 -15.06 4.32 10.21
C PRO A 70 -14.89 5.13 8.91
N ASN A 71 -13.92 6.05 8.88
CA ASN A 71 -13.65 6.95 7.76
C ASN A 71 -12.55 6.44 6.81
N ALA A 72 -11.89 5.32 7.14
CA ALA A 72 -10.79 4.75 6.37
C ALA A 72 -11.12 3.33 5.87
N LEU A 73 -12.41 2.96 5.87
CA LEU A 73 -12.89 1.67 5.41
C LEU A 73 -12.76 1.58 3.88
N SER A 74 -11.55 1.26 3.43
CA SER A 74 -11.24 1.04 2.01
C SER A 74 -10.98 -0.44 1.77
N PRO A 75 -11.64 -1.06 0.76
CA PRO A 75 -11.33 -2.41 0.32
C PRO A 75 -9.84 -2.59 -0.05
N ALA A 76 -9.15 -1.50 -0.40
CA ALA A 76 -7.74 -1.54 -0.78
C ALA A 76 -6.84 -1.95 0.39
N TYR A 77 -7.07 -1.41 1.59
CA TYR A 77 -6.28 -1.77 2.77
C TYR A 77 -6.49 -3.24 3.16
N GLN A 78 -7.74 -3.69 3.19
CA GLN A 78 -8.06 -5.09 3.53
C GLN A 78 -7.40 -6.06 2.55
N ALA A 79 -7.56 -5.80 1.25
CA ALA A 79 -6.93 -6.60 0.21
C ALA A 79 -5.39 -6.62 0.38
N MET A 80 -4.77 -5.45 0.51
CA MET A 80 -3.33 -5.33 0.71
C MET A 80 -2.86 -6.17 1.92
N VAL A 81 -3.50 -6.01 3.08
CA VAL A 81 -3.13 -6.71 4.32
C VAL A 81 -3.29 -8.23 4.17
N THR A 82 -4.40 -8.70 3.60
CA THR A 82 -4.61 -10.13 3.35
C THR A 82 -3.53 -10.70 2.45
N ARG A 83 -3.17 -9.99 1.36
CA ARG A 83 -2.13 -10.44 0.44
C ARG A 83 -0.76 -10.48 1.10
N ALA A 84 -0.43 -9.45 1.87
CA ALA A 84 0.85 -9.37 2.56
C ALA A 84 1.05 -10.58 3.49
N LYS A 85 0.04 -10.91 4.30
CA LYS A 85 0.03 -12.08 5.20
C LYS A 85 0.17 -13.44 4.49
N LEU A 86 -0.27 -13.53 3.23
CA LEU A 86 -0.14 -14.74 2.40
C LEU A 86 1.20 -14.84 1.66
N SER A 87 1.96 -13.75 1.61
CA SER A 87 3.25 -13.65 0.89
C SER A 87 4.49 -13.64 1.80
N SER A 88 4.26 -13.54 3.11
CA SER A 88 5.24 -13.70 4.19
C SER A 88 5.30 -15.14 4.67
#